data_AF-A0A3C1FYY1-F1
#
_entry.id   AF-A0A3C1FYY1-F1
#
_cell.length_a   1.000
_cell.length_b   1.000
_cell.length_c   1.000
_cell.angle_alpha   90.00
_cell.angle_beta   90.00
_cell.angle_gamma   90.00
#
_symmetry.space_group_name_H-M   'P 1'
#
loop_
_entity.id
_entity.type
_entity.pdbx_description
1 polymer ?
#
loop_
_entity_poly.entity_id
_entity_poly.type
_entity_poly.pdbx_seq_one_letter_code
_entity_poly.pdbx_strand_id
1 'polypeptide(L)' 'HQYRVATRLHAILLSIEKHTSGDIANLLKVNRTNVPVWINNWNAHGANGLLEGYRSGRRSSL' A
#
# COMPACT_ATOMS: atom_id res chain seq x y z
N HIS A 1 10.07 -3.35 11.08
CA HIS A 1 9.20 -4.27 10.31
C HIS A 1 7.70 -4.07 10.57
N GLN A 2 7.21 -3.74 11.78
CA GLN A 2 5.75 -3.51 12.02
C GLN A 2 5.18 -2.16 11.51
N TYR A 3 6.00 -1.10 11.44
CA TYR A 3 5.50 0.26 11.12
C TYR A 3 4.90 0.43 9.72
N ARG A 4 5.21 -0.46 8.76
CA ARG A 4 4.81 -0.26 7.36
C ARG A 4 3.38 -0.70 7.05
N VAL A 5 2.84 -1.67 7.79
CA VAL A 5 1.45 -2.15 7.59
C VAL A 5 0.45 -1.10 8.03
N ALA A 6 0.69 -0.42 9.15
CA ALA A 6 -0.16 0.66 9.64
C ALA A 6 -0.25 1.82 8.63
N THR A 7 0.88 2.23 8.03
CA THR A 7 0.88 3.26 6.98
C THR A 7 0.08 2.83 5.74
N ARG A 8 0.18 1.57 5.34
CA ARG A 8 -0.58 1.03 4.20
C ARG A 8 -2.07 1.00 4.50
N LEU A 9 -2.47 0.51 5.68
CA LEU A 9 -3.86 0.50 6.11
C LEU A 9 -4.43 1.93 6.18
N HIS A 10 -3.66 2.89 6.71
CA HIS A 10 -4.06 4.30 6.73
C HIS A 10 -4.28 4.84 5.31
N ALA A 11 -3.41 4.49 4.35
CA ALA A 11 -3.59 4.86 2.95
C ALA A 11 -4.89 4.29 2.35
N ILE A 12 -5.27 3.06 2.71
CA ILE A 12 -6.55 2.46 2.27
C ILE A 12 -7.74 3.21 2.85
N LEU A 13 -7.72 3.52 4.15
CA LEU A 13 -8.79 4.26 4.82
C LEU A 13 -9.00 5.63 4.16
N LEU A 14 -7.93 6.38 3.93
CA LEU A 14 -8.01 7.70 3.27
C LEU A 14 -8.53 7.59 1.83
N SER A 15 -8.21 6.51 1.12
CA SER A 15 -8.74 6.26 -0.23
C SER A 15 -10.24 5.97 -0.21
N ILE A 16 -10.76 5.31 0.84
CA ILE A 16 -12.20 5.08 1.03
C ILE A 16 -12.91 6.42 1.32
N GLU A 17 -12.25 7.30 2.06
CA GLU A 17 -12.68 8.69 2.32
C GLU A 17 -12.54 9.63 1.10
N LYS A 18 -12.30 9.09 -0.11
CA LYS A 18 -12.21 9.82 -1.38
C LYS A 18 -11.00 10.75 -1.53
N HIS A 19 -9.96 10.60 -0.71
CA HIS A 19 -8.70 11.31 -0.95
C HIS A 19 -8.01 10.77 -2.22
N THR A 20 -7.35 11.65 -2.97
CA THR A 20 -6.59 11.23 -4.14
C THR A 20 -5.29 10.53 -3.72
N SER A 21 -4.75 9.67 -4.58
CA SER A 21 -3.45 9.02 -4.28
C SER A 21 -2.31 10.02 -4.09
N GLY A 22 -2.39 11.20 -4.70
CA GLY A 22 -1.42 12.29 -4.49
C GLY A 22 -1.53 12.90 -3.09
N ASP A 23 -2.75 13.20 -2.64
CA ASP A 23 -2.98 13.78 -1.31
C ASP A 23 -2.56 12.80 -0.20
N ILE A 24 -2.91 11.53 -0.36
CA ILE A 24 -2.54 10.45 0.56
C ILE A 24 -1.01 10.33 0.66
N ALA A 25 -0.30 10.40 -0.47
CA ALA A 25 1.16 10.33 -0.50
C ALA A 25 1.81 11.51 0.22
N ASN A 26 1.27 12.72 0.03
CA ASN A 26 1.72 13.94 0.69
C ASN A 26 1.45 13.93 2.20
N LEU A 27 0.31 13.38 2.62
CA LEU A 27 -0.11 13.28 4.02
C LEU A 27 0.71 12.23 4.78
N LEU A 28 0.91 11.06 4.18
CA LEU A 28 1.67 9.95 4.79
C LEU A 28 3.19 10.05 4.55
N LYS A 29 3.66 11.04 3.80
CA LYS A 29 5.08 11.24 3.42
C LYS A 29 5.69 10.01 2.74
N VAL A 30 4.95 9.45 1.77
CA VAL A 30 5.36 8.27 1.00
C VAL A 30 5.44 8.60 -0.49
N ASN A 31 6.11 7.76 -1.28
CA ASN A 31 6.10 7.92 -2.72
C ASN A 31 4.67 7.70 -3.27
N ARG A 32 4.19 8.64 -4.11
CA ARG A 32 2.88 8.58 -4.77
C ARG A 32 2.64 7.29 -5.57
N THR A 33 3.69 6.63 -6.05
CA THR A 33 3.58 5.36 -6.78
C THR A 33 3.22 4.18 -5.87
N ASN A 34 3.46 4.29 -4.56
CA ASN A 34 3.18 3.21 -3.63
C ASN A 34 1.69 3.10 -3.27
N VAL A 35 1.00 4.24 -3.19
CA VAL A 35 -0.42 4.30 -2.82
C VAL A 35 -1.31 3.45 -3.75
N PRO A 36 -1.25 3.60 -5.10
CA PRO A 36 -2.04 2.75 -6.00
C PRO A 36 -1.64 1.28 -5.91
N VAL A 37 -0.37 0.96 -5.66
CA VAL A 37 0.07 -0.44 -5.45
C VAL A 37 -0.60 -1.04 -4.22
N TRP A 38 -0.66 -0.29 -3.11
CA TRP A 38 -1.31 -0.77 -1.88
C TRP A 38 -2.82 -0.93 -2.05
N ILE A 39 -3.47 0.02 -2.72
CA ILE A 39 -4.91 -0.05 -3.03
C ILE A 39 -5.21 -1.28 -3.91
N ASN A 40 -4.43 -1.48 -4.97
CA ASN A 40 -4.60 -2.65 -5.84
C ASN A 40 -4.38 -3.96 -5.08
N ASN A 41 -3.34 -4.03 -4.24
CA ASN A 41 -3.10 -5.22 -3.43
C ASN A 41 -4.21 -5.49 -2.41
N TRP A 42 -4.78 -4.43 -1.80
CA TRP A 42 -5.92 -4.55 -0.91
C TRP A 42 -7.17 -5.06 -1.65
N ASN A 43 -7.45 -4.53 -2.83
CA ASN A 43 -8.60 -4.96 -3.64
C ASN A 43 -8.45 -6.42 -4.12
N ALA A 44 -7.22 -6.86 -4.40
CA ALA A 44 -6.95 -8.22 -4.88
C ALA A 44 -6.84 -9.26 -3.76
N HIS A 45 -6.30 -8.89 -2.59
CA HIS A 45 -5.89 -9.85 -1.55
C HIS A 45 -6.35 -9.46 -0.12
N GLY A 46 -7.08 -8.36 0.05
CA GLY A 46 -7.47 -7.83 1.35
C GLY A 46 -6.27 -7.50 2.24
N ALA A 47 -6.40 -7.76 3.55
CA ALA A 47 -5.34 -7.52 4.52
C ALA A 47 -4.02 -8.24 4.20
N ASN A 48 -4.09 -9.42 3.55
CA ASN A 48 -2.91 -10.18 3.14
C ASN A 48 -2.05 -9.42 2.11
N GLY A 49 -2.67 -8.58 1.27
CA GLY A 49 -1.97 -7.74 0.29
C GLY A 49 -1.15 -6.60 0.90
N LEU A 50 -1.38 -6.30 2.18
CA LEU A 50 -0.67 -5.25 2.91
C LEU A 50 0.48 -5.78 3.78
N LEU A 51 0.52 -7.09 4.04
CA LEU A 51 1.61 -7.74 4.77
C LEU A 51 2.87 -7.78 3.89
N GLU A 52 4.04 -7.56 4.52
CA GLU A 52 5.32 -7.54 3.83
C GLU A 52 5.71 -8.96 3.39
N GLY A 53 5.24 -9.35 2.21
CA GLY A 53 5.43 -10.67 1.60
C GLY A 53 4.94 -10.72 0.15
N TYR A 54 3.95 -9.89 -0.20
CA TYR A 54 3.53 -9.68 -1.59
C TYR A 54 4.40 -8.64 -2.31
N ARG A 55 5.72 -8.74 -2.18
CA ARG A 55 6.59 -8.21 -3.24
C ARG A 55 6.62 -9.27 -4.33
N SER A 56 5.61 -9.29 -5.19
CA SER A 56 5.71 -9.95 -6.49
C SER A 56 6.79 -9.19 -7.28
N GLY A 57 8.06 -9.58 -7.08
CA GLY A 57 9.15 -8.71 -7.48
C GLY A 57 10.54 -9.09 -7.00
N ARG A 58 10.80 -10.37 -6.75
CA ARG A 58 12.05 -10.97 -7.21
C ARG A 58 11.76 -12.45 -7.42
N ARG A 59 11.62 -12.86 -8.69
CA ARG A 59 11.91 -14.25 -9.04
C ARG A 59 13.29 -14.52 -8.47
N SER A 60 13.38 -15.34 -7.43
CA SER A 60 14.63 -16.02 -7.08
C SER A 60 14.92 -16.94 -8.26
N SER A 61 15.58 -16.40 -9.28
CA SER A 61 16.34 -17.25 -10.18
C SER A 61 17.54 -17.75 -9.39
N LEU A 62 17.61 -19.07 -9.28
CA LEU A 62 18.65 -19.93 -8.66
C LEU A 62 18.39 -20.29 -7.20
#